data_AF-A0A212PEA2-F1
#
_entry.id   AF-A0A212PEA2-F1
#
_cell.length_a   1.000
_cell.length_b   1.000
_cell.length_c   1.000
_cell.angle_alpha   90.00
_cell.angle_beta   90.00
_cell.angle_gamma   90.00
#
_symmetry.space_group_name_H-M   'P 1'
#
loop_
_entity.id
_entity.type
_entity.pdbx_description
1 polymer ?
#
loop_
_entity_poly.entity_id
_entity_poly.type
_entity_poly.pdbx_seq_one_letter_code
_entity_poly.pdbx_strand_id
1 'polypeptide(L)'
;MAKGYQAHKERQEALSTFGKAIGKRAGFACEWCGEKEDLRVWDYRPEDEPAMETLALLCGRCRTLAEGGKAGSDELRSIRNALWSDVPAVSEGAARVLARCKEQWAREAIEESLIDEELKSELLR
;
A
#
# COMPACT_ATOMS: atom_id res chain seq x y z
N MET A 1 -16.19 -11.86 -25.15
CA MET A 1 -16.47 -11.21 -23.86
C MET A 1 -16.11 -12.07 -22.62
N ALA A 2 -15.35 -13.18 -22.75
CA ALA A 2 -15.05 -14.10 -21.64
C ALA A 2 -13.65 -13.94 -21.00
N LYS A 3 -12.67 -13.39 -21.71
CA LYS A 3 -11.26 -13.30 -21.24
C LYS A 3 -11.08 -12.46 -19.97
N GLY A 4 -11.79 -11.34 -19.83
CA GLY A 4 -11.67 -10.47 -18.65
C GLY A 4 -12.25 -11.11 -17.37
N TYR A 5 -13.30 -11.91 -17.50
CA TYR A 5 -13.92 -12.59 -16.36
C TYR A 5 -13.04 -13.71 -15.81
N GLN A 6 -12.43 -14.50 -16.69
CA GLN A 6 -11.48 -15.56 -16.31
C GLN A 6 -10.23 -14.99 -15.64
N ALA A 7 -9.61 -13.96 -16.22
CA ALA A 7 -8.43 -13.31 -15.65
C ALA A 7 -8.72 -12.70 -14.26
N HIS A 8 -9.89 -12.08 -14.07
CA HIS A 8 -10.30 -11.55 -12.76
C HIS A 8 -10.50 -12.67 -11.73
N LYS A 9 -11.12 -13.79 -12.13
CA LYS A 9 -11.36 -14.94 -11.25
C LYS A 9 -10.05 -15.62 -10.83
N GLU A 10 -9.15 -15.87 -11.78
CA GLU A 10 -7.84 -16.47 -11.52
C GLU A 10 -7.00 -15.58 -10.59
N ARG A 11 -7.05 -14.25 -10.78
CA ARG A 11 -6.40 -13.30 -9.86
C ARG A 11 -7.00 -13.36 -8.45
N GLN A 12 -8.32 -13.43 -8.32
CA GLN A 12 -8.96 -13.55 -7.00
C GLN A 12 -8.58 -14.86 -6.28
N GLU A 13 -8.49 -15.96 -7.01
CA GLU A 13 -8.05 -17.25 -6.47
C GLU A 13 -6.58 -17.20 -6.02
N ALA A 14 -5.69 -16.58 -6.82
CA ALA A 14 -4.30 -16.36 -6.44
C ALA A 14 -4.19 -15.51 -5.17
N LEU A 15 -4.88 -14.37 -5.10
CA LEU A 15 -4.90 -13.49 -3.92
C LEU A 15 -5.46 -14.19 -2.67
N SER A 16 -6.45 -15.07 -2.82
CA SER A 16 -7.02 -15.84 -1.71
C SER A 16 -6.00 -16.74 -1.01
N THR A 17 -5.00 -17.22 -1.76
CA THR A 17 -3.92 -18.08 -1.24
C THR A 17 -2.98 -17.30 -0.32
N PHE A 18 -2.76 -16.00 -0.59
CA PHE A 18 -1.90 -15.15 0.22
C PHE A 18 -2.59 -14.54 1.43
N GLY A 19 -3.93 -14.46 1.44
CA GLY A 19 -4.70 -13.76 2.47
C GLY A 19 -4.35 -14.17 3.91
N LYS A 20 -4.16 -15.47 4.17
CA LYS A 20 -3.78 -15.97 5.51
C LYS A 20 -2.35 -15.59 5.91
N ALA A 21 -1.41 -15.61 4.97
CA ALA A 21 -0.01 -15.27 5.23
C ALA A 21 0.14 -13.75 5.46
N ILE A 22 -0.50 -12.95 4.61
CA ILE A 22 -0.56 -11.49 4.74
C ILE A 22 -1.21 -11.09 6.06
N GLY A 23 -2.36 -11.69 6.41
CA GLY A 23 -3.03 -11.42 7.69
C GLY A 23 -2.13 -11.67 8.90
N LYS A 24 -1.33 -12.74 8.88
CA LYS A 24 -0.37 -13.03 9.96
C LYS A 24 0.78 -12.03 10.01
N ARG A 25 1.37 -11.70 8.87
CA ARG A 25 2.45 -10.69 8.76
C ARG A 25 2.00 -9.34 9.31
N ALA A 26 0.82 -8.92 8.90
CA ALA A 26 0.22 -7.65 9.28
C ALA A 26 -0.32 -7.64 10.73
N GLY A 27 -0.25 -8.76 11.46
CA GLY A 27 -0.82 -8.87 12.80
C GLY A 27 -2.34 -8.66 12.84
N PHE A 28 -3.03 -8.97 11.74
CA PHE A 28 -4.46 -8.68 11.52
C PHE A 28 -4.80 -7.20 11.76
N ALA A 29 -3.92 -6.30 11.32
CA ALA A 29 -4.10 -4.87 11.33
C ALA A 29 -3.67 -4.27 9.98
N CYS A 30 -4.10 -3.04 9.70
CA CYS A 30 -3.73 -2.30 8.52
C CYS A 30 -2.22 -2.03 8.56
N GLU A 31 -1.50 -2.44 7.52
CA GLU A 31 -0.05 -2.26 7.42
C GLU A 31 0.35 -0.78 7.26
N TRP A 32 -0.60 0.12 7.00
CA TRP A 32 -0.36 1.56 6.92
C TRP A 32 -0.65 2.30 8.22
N CYS A 33 -1.86 2.16 8.77
CA CYS A 33 -2.30 2.94 9.92
C CYS A 33 -2.57 2.14 11.20
N GLY A 34 -2.51 0.80 11.15
CA GLY A 34 -2.76 -0.07 12.30
C GLY A 34 -4.24 -0.33 12.66
N GLU A 35 -5.20 0.20 11.89
CA GLU A 35 -6.64 -0.08 12.04
C GLU A 35 -6.94 -1.58 11.89
N LYS A 36 -7.94 -2.12 12.59
CA LYS A 36 -8.30 -3.56 12.55
C LYS A 36 -9.60 -3.84 11.81
N GLU A 37 -10.32 -2.80 11.41
CA GLU A 37 -11.60 -2.91 10.70
C GLU A 37 -11.46 -2.78 9.17
N ASP A 38 -12.39 -3.42 8.44
CA ASP A 38 -12.49 -3.45 6.96
C ASP A 38 -11.15 -3.71 6.24
N LEU A 39 -10.41 -4.69 6.77
CA LEU A 39 -9.12 -5.12 6.24
C LEU A 39 -9.30 -5.95 4.96
N ARG A 40 -8.63 -5.54 3.89
CA ARG A 40 -8.57 -6.30 2.63
C ARG A 40 -7.17 -6.25 2.05
N VAL A 41 -6.83 -7.30 1.32
CA VAL A 41 -5.60 -7.33 0.53
C VAL A 41 -5.72 -6.29 -0.57
N TRP A 42 -4.72 -5.42 -0.62
CA TRP A 42 -4.51 -4.42 -1.65
C TRP A 42 -3.26 -4.79 -2.43
N ASP A 43 -3.32 -4.58 -3.73
CA ASP A 43 -2.25 -4.92 -4.67
C ASP A 43 -1.62 -3.63 -5.19
N TYR A 44 -0.34 -3.48 -4.90
CA TYR A 44 0.44 -2.33 -5.31
C TYR A 44 0.78 -2.35 -6.80
N ARG A 45 0.93 -3.54 -7.39
CA ARG A 45 1.28 -3.74 -8.81
C ARG A 45 0.32 -4.75 -9.45
N PRO A 46 -0.92 -4.33 -9.75
CA PRO A 46 -1.93 -5.20 -10.34
C PRO A 46 -1.53 -5.74 -11.74
N GLU A 47 -0.61 -5.08 -12.42
CA GLU A 47 -0.03 -5.50 -13.70
C GLU A 47 0.92 -6.70 -13.57
N ASP A 48 1.53 -6.89 -12.40
CA ASP A 48 2.48 -7.96 -12.13
C ASP A 48 1.78 -9.19 -11.53
N GLU A 49 2.51 -10.30 -11.49
CA GLU A 49 2.07 -11.51 -10.80
C GLU A 49 2.02 -11.23 -9.28
N PRO A 50 0.89 -11.55 -8.60
CA PRO A 50 0.74 -11.25 -7.18
C PRO A 50 1.76 -12.04 -6.34
N ALA A 51 2.52 -11.34 -5.52
CA ALA A 51 3.52 -11.88 -4.62
C ALA A 51 3.39 -11.26 -3.22
N MET A 52 4.00 -11.88 -2.20
CA MET A 52 3.91 -11.37 -0.82
C MET A 52 4.42 -9.93 -0.67
N GLU A 53 5.35 -9.51 -1.54
CA GLU A 53 5.97 -8.18 -1.56
C GLU A 53 5.12 -7.14 -2.28
N THR A 54 4.29 -7.56 -3.25
CA THR A 54 3.40 -6.67 -4.02
C THR A 54 2.02 -6.49 -3.37
N LEU A 55 1.76 -7.24 -2.29
CA LEU A 55 0.49 -7.24 -1.58
C LEU A 55 0.62 -6.66 -0.16
N ALA A 56 -0.33 -5.82 0.22
CA ALA A 56 -0.46 -5.26 1.56
C ALA A 56 -1.87 -5.47 2.14
N LEU A 57 -2.01 -5.54 3.46
CA LEU A 57 -3.31 -5.55 4.14
C LEU A 57 -3.71 -4.13 4.54
N LEU A 58 -4.75 -3.59 3.93
CA LEU A 58 -5.19 -2.22 4.16
C LEU A 58 -6.64 -2.15 4.64
N CYS A 59 -6.92 -1.25 5.58
CA CYS A 59 -8.29 -0.90 5.95
C CYS A 59 -8.98 -0.11 4.82
N GLY A 60 -10.32 -0.02 4.85
CA GLY A 60 -11.08 0.74 3.85
C GLY A 60 -10.59 2.15 3.63
N ARG A 61 -10.23 2.86 4.71
CA ARG A 61 -9.73 4.24 4.64
C ARG A 61 -8.41 4.33 3.87
N CYS A 62 -7.44 3.46 4.18
CA CYS A 62 -6.15 3.43 3.51
C CYS A 62 -6.25 2.99 2.04
N ARG A 63 -7.20 2.11 1.70
CA ARG A 63 -7.46 1.75 0.30
C ARG A 63 -7.99 2.94 -0.50
N THR A 64 -8.92 3.70 0.05
CA THR A 64 -9.39 4.95 -0.58
C THR A 64 -8.25 5.95 -0.77
N LEU A 65 -7.32 6.05 0.19
CA LEU A 65 -6.12 6.87 0.04
C LEU A 65 -5.23 6.39 -1.12
N ALA A 66 -4.99 5.08 -1.21
CA ALA A 66 -4.19 4.49 -2.29
C ALA A 66 -4.76 4.86 -3.67
N GLU A 67 -6.08 4.80 -3.83
CA GLU A 67 -6.82 5.07 -5.08
C GLU A 67 -6.89 6.55 -5.50
N GLY A 68 -6.35 7.49 -4.71
CA GLY A 68 -6.43 8.92 -5.04
C GLY A 68 -7.46 9.71 -4.23
N GLY A 69 -8.03 9.11 -3.19
CA GLY A 69 -8.95 9.79 -2.28
C GLY A 69 -8.35 11.04 -1.65
N LYS A 70 -9.22 12.00 -1.32
CA LYS A 70 -8.84 13.19 -0.57
C LYS A 70 -8.42 12.77 0.84
N ALA A 71 -7.34 13.39 1.33
CA ALA A 71 -6.79 13.14 2.65
C ALA A 71 -6.44 14.47 3.31
N GLY A 72 -6.75 14.59 4.60
CA GLY A 72 -6.20 15.62 5.46
C GLY A 72 -4.78 15.29 5.92
N SER A 73 -4.13 16.28 6.52
CA SER A 73 -2.77 16.14 7.08
C SER A 73 -2.67 14.99 8.09
N ASP A 74 -3.63 14.89 9.00
CA ASP A 74 -3.62 13.87 10.07
C ASP A 74 -3.73 12.44 9.52
N GLU A 75 -4.52 12.25 8.46
CA GLU A 75 -4.69 10.94 7.84
C GLU A 75 -3.42 10.50 7.13
N LEU A 76 -2.75 11.43 6.44
CA LEU A 76 -1.45 11.18 5.82
C LEU A 76 -0.39 10.92 6.89
N ARG A 77 -0.40 11.69 7.97
CA ARG A 77 0.54 11.49 9.09
C ARG A 77 0.34 10.14 9.77
N SER A 78 -0.88 9.60 9.77
CA SER A 78 -1.19 8.29 10.34
C SER A 78 -0.53 7.12 9.59
N ILE A 79 -0.23 7.30 8.30
CA ILE A 79 0.42 6.26 7.46
C ILE A 79 1.93 6.44 7.33
N ARG A 80 2.50 7.52 7.90
CA ARG A 80 3.93 7.84 7.81
C ARG A 80 4.83 6.65 8.15
N ASN A 81 4.51 5.94 9.24
CA ASN A 81 5.35 4.84 9.73
C ASN A 81 5.46 3.66 8.75
N ALA A 82 4.54 3.54 7.78
CA ALA A 82 4.58 2.50 6.75
C ALA A 82 5.82 2.60 5.86
N LEU A 83 6.41 3.80 5.73
CA LEU A 83 7.62 4.07 4.94
C LEU A 83 8.84 3.24 5.36
N TRP A 84 8.89 2.77 6.61
CA TRP A 84 9.99 1.95 7.13
C TRP A 84 9.65 0.45 7.16
N SER A 85 8.63 0.03 6.41
CA SER A 85 8.33 -1.39 6.24
C SER A 85 9.29 -2.02 5.23
N ASP A 86 9.75 -3.25 5.54
CA ASP A 86 10.51 -4.08 4.61
C ASP A 86 9.65 -4.62 3.45
N VAL A 87 8.32 -4.43 3.48
CA VAL A 87 7.41 -4.88 2.44
C VAL A 87 7.22 -3.75 1.41
N PRO A 88 7.63 -3.91 0.14
CA PRO A 88 7.53 -2.86 -0.87
C PRO A 88 6.11 -2.31 -1.06
N ALA A 89 5.08 -3.18 -1.10
CA ALA A 89 3.69 -2.72 -1.20
C ALA A 89 3.24 -1.84 -0.02
N VAL A 90 3.88 -1.99 1.14
CA VAL A 90 3.59 -1.17 2.32
C VAL A 90 4.36 0.14 2.23
N SER A 91 5.68 0.09 2.09
CA SER A 91 6.56 1.26 2.13
C SER A 91 6.45 2.14 0.89
N GLU A 92 6.64 1.58 -0.30
CA GLU A 92 6.49 2.32 -1.56
C GLU A 92 5.05 2.76 -1.80
N GLY A 93 4.08 1.89 -1.49
CA GLY A 93 2.66 2.21 -1.61
C GLY A 93 2.26 3.43 -0.77
N ALA A 94 2.70 3.47 0.50
CA ALA A 94 2.48 4.63 1.36
C ALA A 94 3.25 5.87 0.86
N ALA A 95 4.47 5.72 0.36
CA ALA A 95 5.26 6.82 -0.21
C ALA A 95 4.52 7.51 -1.37
N ARG A 96 3.90 6.76 -2.29
CA ARG A 96 3.12 7.33 -3.40
C ARG A 96 1.90 8.13 -2.93
N VAL A 97 1.30 7.75 -1.80
CA VAL A 97 0.20 8.50 -1.19
C VAL A 97 0.73 9.77 -0.50
N LEU A 98 1.82 9.64 0.26
CA LEU A 98 2.46 10.74 0.99
C LEU A 98 3.08 11.80 0.07
N ALA A 99 3.56 11.43 -1.11
CA ALA A 99 4.09 12.37 -2.11
C ALA A 99 3.04 13.41 -2.57
N ARG A 100 1.75 13.12 -2.38
CA ARG A 100 0.65 14.06 -2.67
C ARG A 100 0.50 15.14 -1.57
N CYS A 101 1.09 14.91 -0.40
CA CYS A 101 1.12 15.88 0.69
C CYS A 101 2.04 17.04 0.32
N LYS A 102 1.55 18.27 0.49
CA LYS A 102 2.35 19.48 0.21
C LYS A 102 3.19 19.94 1.40
N GLU A 103 3.09 19.26 2.53
CA GLU A 103 3.81 19.62 3.74
C GLU A 103 5.23 19.08 3.72
N GLN A 104 6.14 19.86 4.30
CA GLN A 104 7.57 19.57 4.31
C GLN A 104 7.90 18.23 4.98
N TRP A 105 7.20 17.88 6.07
CA TRP A 105 7.46 16.64 6.81
C TRP A 105 7.26 15.38 5.95
N ALA A 106 6.36 15.42 4.97
CA ALA A 106 6.09 14.27 4.13
C ALA A 106 7.24 14.02 3.16
N ARG A 107 7.84 15.09 2.63
CA ARG A 107 9.04 15.02 1.79
C ARG A 107 10.23 14.48 2.57
N GLU A 108 10.50 15.06 3.74
CA GLU A 108 11.57 14.62 4.65
C GLU A 108 11.40 13.14 5.04
N ALA A 109 10.17 12.72 5.36
CA ALA A 109 9.90 11.33 5.69
C ALA A 109 10.17 10.37 4.51
N ILE A 110 9.85 10.77 3.28
CA ILE A 110 10.14 9.97 2.08
C ILE A 110 11.66 9.91 1.84
N GLU A 111 12.37 11.02 1.98
CA GLU A 111 13.84 11.07 1.85
C GLU A 111 14.55 10.14 2.85
N GLU A 112 14.13 10.17 4.11
CA GLU A 112 14.69 9.35 5.20
C GLU A 112 14.21 7.88 5.23
N SER A 113 13.25 7.53 4.37
CA SER A 113 12.70 6.17 4.32
C SER A 113 13.67 5.15 3.69
N LEU A 114 13.30 3.86 3.78
CA LEU A 114 14.09 2.76 3.23
C LEU A 114 13.67 2.37 1.79
N ILE A 115 12.79 3.16 1.16
CA ILE A 115 12.33 2.86 -0.20
C ILE A 115 13.46 3.08 -1.23
N ASP A 116 13.30 2.48 -2.41
CA ASP A 116 14.29 2.57 -3.49
C ASP A 116 14.61 4.02 -3.88
N GLU A 117 15.89 4.30 -4.13
CA GLU A 117 16.39 5.65 -4.42
C GLU A 117 15.87 6.20 -5.75
N GLU A 118 15.65 5.33 -6.75
CA GLU A 118 15.01 5.70 -8.01
C GLU A 118 13.57 6.15 -7.75
N LEU A 119 12.84 5.43 -6.89
CA LEU A 119 11.48 5.80 -6.52
C LEU A 119 11.43 7.11 -5.71
N LYS A 120 12.35 7.33 -4.76
CA LYS A 120 12.44 8.61 -4.04
C LYS A 120 12.64 9.77 -5.01
N SER A 121 13.55 9.61 -5.96
CA SER A 121 13.85 10.60 -6.99
C SER A 121 12.63 10.89 -7.89
N GLU A 122 11.84 9.87 -8.23
CA GLU A 122 10.57 10.02 -8.96
C GLU A 122 9.55 10.83 -8.14
N LEU A 123 9.37 10.50 -6.86
CA LEU A 123 8.32 11.06 -6.01
C LEU A 123 8.60 12.48 -5.50
N LEU A 124 9.87 12.84 -5.35
CA LEU A 124 10.29 14.12 -4.77
C LEU A 124 10.62 15.20 -5.82
N ARG A 125 10.49 14.85 -7.10
CA ARG A 125 10.68 15.76 -8.23
C ARG A 125 9.59 16.84 -8.29
#